data_AF-A0A534QWK4-F1
#
_entry.id   AF-A0A534QWK4-F1
#
_cell.length_a   1.000
_cell.length_b   1.000
_cell.length_c   1.000
_cell.angle_alpha   90.00
_cell.angle_beta   90.00
_cell.angle_gamma   90.00
#
_symmetry.space_group_name_H-M   'P 1'
#
loop_
_entity.id
_entity.type
_entity.pdbx_description
1 polymer ?
#
loop_
_entity_poly.entity_id
_entity_poly.type
_entity_poly.pdbx_seq_one_letter_code
_entity_poly.pdbx_strand_id
1 'polypeptide(L)'
;MVTARRPVDELAMQVLRRDGHLRITARGSSMMPFIRDGDVVVVTTTESTEVGVGDVICYEKPPGRLFLHRVIGLDGDGFVAKGDALAFTELVER
;
A
#
# COMPACT_ATOMS: atom_id res chain seq x y z
N MET A 1 -5.16 12.48 -16.64
CA MET A 1 -5.39 13.34 -15.46
C MET A 1 -4.22 13.14 -14.51
N VAL A 2 -3.43 14.18 -14.26
CA VAL A 2 -2.34 14.10 -13.27
C VAL A 2 -3.00 14.13 -11.89
N THR A 3 -2.98 13.01 -11.16
CA THR A 3 -3.38 13.00 -9.75
C THR A 3 -2.49 13.99 -9.00
N ALA A 4 -3.11 14.98 -8.35
CA ALA A 4 -2.37 15.94 -7.55
C ALA A 4 -1.61 15.20 -6.44
N ARG A 5 -0.31 15.50 -6.34
CA ARG A 5 0.58 15.01 -5.29
C ARG A 5 0.00 15.36 -3.93
N ARG A 6 -0.10 14.40 -3.00
CA ARG A 6 -0.65 14.65 -1.66
C ARG A 6 0.49 14.91 -0.68
N PRO A 7 0.57 16.10 -0.05
CA PRO A 7 1.65 16.40 0.91
C PRO A 7 1.73 15.41 2.07
N VAL A 8 0.59 14.86 2.49
CA VAL A 8 0.53 13.86 3.58
C VAL A 8 1.17 12.54 3.16
N ASP A 9 0.95 12.08 1.92
CA ASP A 9 1.52 10.83 1.42
C ASP A 9 3.05 10.96 1.29
N GLU A 10 3.53 12.14 0.88
CA GLU A 10 4.97 12.45 0.84
C GLU A 10 5.60 12.43 2.23
N LEU A 11 4.95 13.07 3.20
CA LEU A 11 5.42 13.04 4.59
C LEU A 11 5.41 11.61 5.14
N ALA A 12 4.38 10.83 4.83
CA ALA A 12 4.29 9.43 5.25
C ALA A 12 5.45 8.60 4.70
N MET A 13 5.80 8.76 3.42
CA MET A 13 6.97 8.11 2.83
C MET A 13 8.28 8.55 3.48
N GLN A 14 8.44 9.84 3.80
CA GLN A 14 9.62 10.33 4.49
C GLN A 14 9.76 9.73 5.89
N VAL A 15 8.66 9.62 6.64
CA VAL A 15 8.65 9.00 7.96
C VAL A 15 8.95 7.51 7.86
N LEU A 16 8.32 6.78 6.93
CA LEU A 16 8.61 5.36 6.71
C LEU A 16 10.08 5.12 6.36
N ARG A 17 10.69 5.96 5.52
CA ARG A 17 12.12 5.86 5.17
C ARG A 17 13.04 6.17 6.35
N ARG A 18 12.64 7.03 7.27
CA ARG A 18 13.47 7.46 8.40
C ARG A 18 13.34 6.56 9.62
N ASP A 19 12.10 6.23 9.98
CA ASP A 19 11.75 5.60 11.25
C ASP A 19 11.29 4.14 11.07
N GLY A 20 11.12 3.67 9.83
CA GLY A 20 10.79 2.28 9.49
C GLY A 20 9.36 1.86 9.81
N HIS A 21 8.55 2.75 10.40
CA HIS A 21 7.14 2.47 10.69
C HIS A 21 6.33 3.76 10.84
N LEU A 22 5.03 3.67 10.58
CA LEU A 22 4.09 4.77 10.73
C LEU A 22 2.69 4.24 11.02
N ARG A 23 1.93 4.97 11.85
CA ARG A 23 0.48 4.79 11.98
C ARG A 23 -0.26 5.74 11.05
N ILE A 24 -1.12 5.21 10.21
CA ILE A 24 -1.98 5.99 9.31
C ILE A 24 -3.43 5.57 9.45
N THR A 25 -4.33 6.51 9.19
CA THR A 25 -5.77 6.21 9.04
C THR A 25 -6.03 5.77 7.61
N ALA A 26 -6.54 4.57 7.43
CA ALA A 26 -6.99 4.07 6.14
C ALA A 26 -8.15 4.91 5.61
N ARG A 27 -8.13 5.21 4.31
CA ARG A 27 -9.14 6.02 3.64
C ARG A 27 -9.69 5.30 2.41
N GLY A 28 -11.02 5.32 2.27
CA GLY A 28 -11.75 4.67 1.19
C GLY A 28 -12.17 3.24 1.51
N SER A 29 -12.71 2.56 0.51
CA SER A 29 -13.37 1.25 0.66
C SER A 29 -12.66 0.12 -0.07
N SER A 30 -11.49 0.35 -0.69
CA SER A 30 -10.82 -0.65 -1.54
C SER A 30 -10.42 -1.91 -0.79
N MET A 31 -10.16 -1.80 0.52
CA MET A 31 -9.75 -2.90 1.39
C MET A 31 -10.89 -3.49 2.24
N MET A 32 -12.13 -3.08 1.99
CA MET A 32 -13.27 -3.73 2.63
C MET A 32 -13.39 -5.21 2.20
N PRO A 33 -13.83 -6.12 3.08
CA PRO A 33 -14.34 -5.86 4.43
C PRO A 33 -13.28 -5.84 5.53
N PHE A 34 -12.02 -6.14 5.22
CA PHE A 34 -10.98 -6.41 6.22
C PHE A 34 -10.36 -5.15 6.84
N ILE A 35 -10.17 -4.09 6.04
CA ILE A 35 -9.76 -2.77 6.52
C ILE A 35 -10.82 -1.78 6.04
N ARG A 36 -11.46 -1.08 6.98
CA ARG A 36 -12.54 -0.14 6.72
C ARG A 36 -12.03 1.30 6.72
N ASP A 37 -12.79 2.18 6.08
CA ASP A 37 -12.52 3.62 6.17
C ASP A 37 -12.52 4.06 7.64
N GLY A 38 -11.47 4.77 8.05
CA GLY A 38 -11.29 5.22 9.42
C GLY A 38 -10.50 4.27 10.32
N ASP A 39 -10.21 3.03 9.89
CA ASP A 39 -9.34 2.13 10.63
C ASP A 39 -7.92 2.71 10.72
N VAL A 40 -7.26 2.50 11.87
CA VAL A 40 -5.85 2.85 12.03
C VAL A 40 -5.01 1.62 11.75
N VAL A 41 -4.12 1.72 10.77
CA VAL A 41 -3.16 0.66 10.42
C VAL A 41 -1.75 1.08 10.78
N VAL A 42 -0.92 0.10 11.15
CA VAL A 42 0.53 0.27 11.31
C VAL A 42 1.17 -0.25 10.03
N VAL A 43 1.94 0.61 9.37
CA VAL A 43 2.78 0.24 8.22
C VAL A 43 4.21 0.16 8.72
N THR A 44 4.91 -0.92 8.39
CA THR A 44 6.32 -1.15 8.75
C THR A 44 7.10 -1.46 7.47
N THR A 45 8.32 -0.93 7.35
CA THR A 45 9.25 -1.28 6.27
C THR A 45 9.84 -2.66 6.54
N THR A 46 9.93 -3.49 5.52
CA THR A 46 10.46 -4.85 5.58
C THR A 46 11.22 -5.12 4.29
N GLU A 47 12.09 -6.14 4.28
CA GLU A 47 12.77 -6.53 3.05
C GLU A 47 11.74 -7.12 2.06
N SER A 48 11.85 -6.80 0.77
CA SER A 48 10.87 -7.26 -0.23
C SER A 48 10.80 -8.78 -0.36
N THR A 49 11.85 -9.49 0.08
CA THR A 49 11.92 -10.95 0.15
C THR A 49 11.08 -11.56 1.28
N GLU A 50 10.67 -10.76 2.27
CA GLU A 50 9.83 -11.18 3.39
C GLU A 50 8.33 -11.05 3.08
N VAL A 51 7.97 -10.37 1.99
CA VAL A 51 6.58 -10.17 1.55
C VAL A 51 6.10 -11.41 0.78
N GLY A 52 5.01 -12.00 1.25
CA GLY A 52 4.36 -13.17 0.67
C GLY A 52 2.93 -12.92 0.17
N VAL A 53 2.35 -13.96 -0.44
CA VAL A 53 0.93 -13.95 -0.84
C VAL A 53 0.06 -13.91 0.42
N GLY A 54 -0.88 -12.97 0.44
CA GLY A 54 -1.79 -12.72 1.56
C GLY A 54 -1.45 -11.47 2.36
N ASP A 55 -0.22 -10.98 2.29
CA ASP A 55 0.21 -9.76 2.98
C ASP A 55 -0.45 -8.52 2.40
N VAL A 56 -0.66 -7.50 3.24
CA VAL A 56 -1.11 -6.18 2.80
C VAL A 56 0.10 -5.26 2.72
N ILE A 57 0.42 -4.80 1.52
CA ILE A 57 1.56 -3.93 1.27
C ILE A 57 1.12 -2.47 1.08
N CYS A 58 1.99 -1.55 1.53
CA CYS A 58 1.88 -0.13 1.23
C CYS A 58 2.82 0.22 0.08
N TYR A 59 2.30 0.76 -1.01
CA TYR A 59 3.11 1.13 -2.18
C TYR A 59 2.63 2.44 -2.81
N GLU A 60 3.50 3.05 -3.62
CA GLU A 60 3.24 4.31 -4.30
C GLU A 60 2.91 4.07 -5.77
N LYS A 61 1.68 4.38 -6.22
CA LYS A 61 1.31 4.28 -7.64
C LYS A 61 0.00 5.02 -7.99
N PRO A 62 0.00 6.10 -8.78
CA PRO A 62 1.16 6.77 -9.37
C PRO A 62 2.00 7.51 -8.30
N PRO A 63 3.19 8.03 -8.67
CA PRO A 63 4.01 8.84 -7.78
C PRO A 63 3.20 9.95 -7.06
N GLY A 64 3.43 10.09 -5.77
CA GLY A 64 2.77 11.00 -4.85
C GLY A 64 1.48 10.47 -4.23
N ARG A 65 1.15 9.17 -4.42
CA ARG A 65 -0.07 8.57 -3.87
C ARG A 65 0.17 7.16 -3.34
N LEU A 66 -0.12 6.97 -2.06
CA LEU A 66 0.01 5.69 -1.38
C LEU A 66 -1.27 4.85 -1.46
N PHE A 67 -1.09 3.54 -1.59
CA PHE A 67 -2.14 2.53 -1.61
C PHE A 67 -1.79 1.39 -0.67
N LEU A 68 -2.83 0.82 -0.04
CA LEU A 68 -2.74 -0.40 0.75
C LEU A 68 -3.54 -1.46 -0.01
N HIS A 69 -2.90 -2.49 -0.55
CA HIS A 69 -3.59 -3.60 -1.20
C HIS A 69 -2.96 -4.95 -0.84
N ARG A 70 -3.73 -6.03 -1.00
CA ARG A 70 -3.30 -7.38 -0.67
C ARG A 70 -2.52 -7.99 -1.82
N VAL A 71 -1.37 -8.60 -1.52
CA VAL A 71 -0.63 -9.43 -2.47
C VAL A 71 -1.43 -10.70 -2.72
N ILE A 72 -1.81 -10.91 -3.98
CA ILE A 72 -2.54 -12.10 -4.44
C ILE A 72 -1.67 -13.02 -5.30
N GLY A 73 -0.47 -12.58 -5.66
CA GLY A 73 0.49 -13.33 -6.45
C GLY A 73 1.86 -12.68 -6.46
N LEU A 74 2.86 -13.47 -6.82
CA LEU A 74 4.23 -13.00 -7.09
C LEU A 74 4.44 -13.08 -8.60
N ASP A 75 5.03 -12.05 -9.20
CA ASP A 75 5.29 -11.99 -10.64
C ASP A 75 6.73 -11.55 -10.88
N GLY A 76 7.62 -12.51 -11.11
CA GLY A 76 9.06 -12.27 -11.22
C GLY A 76 9.61 -11.51 -10.00
N ASP A 77 10.15 -10.31 -10.26
CA ASP A 77 10.68 -9.38 -9.27
C ASP A 77 9.62 -8.40 -8.73
N GLY A 78 8.33 -8.71 -8.90
CA GLY A 78 7.22 -7.86 -8.46
C GLY A 78 6.15 -8.62 -7.70
N PHE A 79 5.12 -7.86 -7.30
CA PHE A 79 3.92 -8.33 -6.65
C PHE A 79 2.71 -8.04 -7.51
N VAL A 80 1.75 -8.98 -7.54
CA VAL A 80 0.40 -8.72 -8.01
C VAL A 80 -0.45 -8.38 -6.80
N ALA A 81 -0.81 -7.10 -6.68
CA ALA A 81 -1.63 -6.57 -5.60
C ALA A 81 -3.07 -6.37 -6.05
N LYS A 82 -3.99 -6.35 -5.09
CA LYS A 82 -5.41 -6.11 -5.32
C LYS A 82 -6.09 -5.58 -4.06
N GLY A 83 -6.93 -4.55 -4.21
CA GLY A 83 -7.85 -4.17 -3.15
C GLY A 83 -8.90 -5.25 -2.93
N ASP A 84 -9.13 -5.66 -1.68
CA ASP A 84 -10.05 -6.75 -1.33
C ASP A 84 -11.48 -6.57 -1.89
N ALA A 85 -11.92 -5.32 -2.09
CA ALA A 85 -13.22 -4.97 -2.67
C ALA A 85 -13.18 -4.64 -4.18
N LEU A 86 -12.01 -4.63 -4.81
CA LEU A 86 -11.83 -4.24 -6.21
C LEU A 86 -11.92 -5.45 -7.15
N ALA A 87 -12.16 -5.21 -8.44
CA ALA A 87 -12.21 -6.26 -9.46
C ALA A 87 -10.91 -6.40 -10.28
N PHE A 88 -10.04 -5.39 -10.23
CA PHE A 88 -8.79 -5.33 -10.97
C PHE A 88 -7.58 -5.55 -10.07
N THR A 89 -6.44 -5.84 -10.69
CA THR A 89 -5.15 -6.07 -10.04
C THR A 89 -4.14 -5.01 -10.45
N GLU A 90 -3.12 -4.82 -9.63
CA GLU A 90 -2.01 -3.92 -9.91
C GLU A 90 -0.69 -4.69 -9.84
N LEU A 91 0.18 -4.44 -10.83
CA LEU A 91 1.58 -4.88 -10.75
C LEU A 91 2.39 -3.84 -9.98
N VAL A 92 3.08 -4.29 -8.94
CA VAL A 92 3.90 -3.47 -8.04
C VAL A 92 5.32 -4.01 -8.10
N GLU A 93 6.27 -3.13 -8.39
CA GLU A 93 7.70 -3.48 -8.39
C GLU A 93 8.20 -3.63 -6.94
N ARG A 94 9.20 -4.49 -6.71
CA ARG A 94 9.82 -4.70 -5.40
C ARG A 94 10.69 -3.54 -4.92
#